data_AF-A0A1L5KFF8-F1
#
_entry.id   AF-A0A1L5KFF8-F1
#
_cell.length_a   1.000
_cell.length_b   1.000
_cell.length_c   1.000
_cell.angle_alpha   90.00
_cell.angle_beta   90.00
_cell.angle_gamma   90.00
#
_symmetry.space_group_name_H-M   'P 1'
#
loop_
_entity.id
_entity.type
_entity.pdbx_description
1 polymer ?
#
loop_
_entity_poly.entity_id
_entity_poly.type
_entity_poly.pdbx_seq_one_letter_code
_entity_poly.pdbx_strand_id
1 'polypeptide(L)'
;STPADFRSLAPIVLEQALKESGTQLLEPYLSFTLYAPQEYLSRAYHDAPKYCATSETAQVKKDEVVFTGEIPARCIQAYRTDLAFYTNGRSVCLTELKGYQAAVGQPVIQPRRPNSRLDKVRHMFQKVM
;
A
#
# COMPACT_ATOMS: atom_id res chain seq x y z
N SER A 1 41.67 2.91 2.68
CA SER A 1 40.23 2.62 2.77
C SER A 1 39.97 1.54 3.78
N THR A 2 39.01 1.75 4.68
CA THR A 2 38.62 0.83 5.75
C THR A 2 37.18 0.33 5.53
N PRO A 3 36.78 -0.80 6.14
CA PRO A 3 35.38 -1.23 6.14
C PRO A 3 34.41 -0.20 6.74
N ALA A 4 34.89 0.72 7.58
CA ALA A 4 34.08 1.82 8.12
C ALA A 4 33.78 2.88 7.05
N ASP A 5 34.74 3.16 6.17
CA ASP A 5 34.58 4.11 5.06
C ASP A 5 33.50 3.61 4.09
N PHE A 6 33.57 2.33 3.68
CA PHE A 6 32.58 1.74 2.76
C PHE A 6 31.17 1.69 3.34
N ARG A 7 31.02 1.37 4.63
CA ARG A 7 29.70 1.41 5.30
C ARG A 7 29.09 2.82 5.32
N SER A 8 29.92 3.86 5.36
CA SER A 8 29.47 5.25 5.34
C SER A 8 29.13 5.71 3.92
N LEU A 9 29.84 5.21 2.91
CA LEU A 9 29.64 5.55 1.50
C LEU A 9 28.49 4.81 0.83
N ALA A 10 28.29 3.53 1.15
CA ALA A 10 27.26 2.68 0.55
C ALA A 10 25.85 3.31 0.44
N PRO A 11 25.27 3.91 1.51
CA PRO A 11 23.95 4.53 1.40
C PRO A 11 23.92 5.76 0.49
N ILE A 12 25.03 6.49 0.35
CA ILE A 12 25.13 7.68 -0.51
C ILE A 12 25.15 7.27 -1.97
N VAL A 13 25.96 6.26 -2.30
CA VAL A 13 26.06 5.71 -3.67
C VAL A 13 24.74 5.05 -4.07
N LEU A 14 24.11 4.29 -3.16
CA LEU A 14 22.81 3.67 -3.41
C LEU A 14 21.74 4.72 -3.70
N GLU A 15 21.67 5.80 -2.92
CA GLU A 15 20.70 6.86 -3.15
C GLU A 15 20.93 7.57 -4.50
N GLN A 16 22.19 7.83 -4.87
CA GLN A 16 22.51 8.44 -6.16
C GLN A 16 22.09 7.53 -7.32
N ALA A 17 22.41 6.24 -7.23
CA ALA A 17 22.01 5.25 -8.22
C ALA A 17 20.48 5.16 -8.36
N LEU A 18 19.74 5.16 -7.24
CA LEU A 18 18.28 5.14 -7.26
C LEU A 18 17.67 6.42 -7.86
N LYS A 19 18.29 7.59 -7.66
CA LYS A 19 17.85 8.84 -8.29
C LYS A 19 18.06 8.81 -9.80
N GLU A 20 19.18 8.27 -10.26
CA GLU A 20 19.52 8.16 -11.68
C GLU A 20 18.67 7.10 -12.39
N SER A 21 18.39 5.96 -11.76
CA SER A 21 17.55 4.90 -12.32
C SER A 21 16.05 5.22 -12.29
N GLY A 22 15.64 6.21 -11.49
CA GLY A 22 14.25 6.41 -11.11
C GLY A 22 13.79 5.42 -10.04
N THR A 23 12.68 5.74 -9.37
CA THR A 23 12.07 4.91 -8.34
C THR A 23 10.56 4.84 -8.53
N GLN A 24 9.96 3.72 -8.12
CA GLN A 24 8.52 3.53 -8.09
C GLN A 24 8.07 3.31 -6.64
N LEU A 25 7.06 4.06 -6.20
CA LEU A 25 6.47 3.83 -4.89
C LEU A 25 5.59 2.58 -4.95
N LEU A 26 5.82 1.67 -4.02
CA LEU A 26 4.98 0.50 -3.81
C LEU A 26 4.17 0.65 -2.52
N GLU A 27 2.92 0.21 -2.54
CA GLU A 27 2.08 0.11 -1.37
C GLU A 27 1.66 -1.35 -1.11
N PRO A 28 1.46 -1.75 0.15
CA PRO A 28 1.01 -3.10 0.48
C PRO A 28 -0.46 -3.30 0.10
N TYR A 29 -0.73 -4.43 -0.54
CA TYR A 29 -2.06 -4.90 -0.92
C TYR A 29 -2.45 -6.11 -0.07
N LEU A 30 -3.74 -6.13 0.29
CA LEU A 30 -4.38 -7.22 1.02
C LEU A 30 -5.33 -7.95 0.09
N SER A 31 -5.36 -9.28 0.16
CA SER A 31 -6.52 -10.03 -0.32
C SER A 31 -7.62 -9.90 0.71
N PHE A 32 -8.87 -9.74 0.27
CA PHE A 32 -10.02 -9.72 1.15
C PHE A 32 -11.07 -10.75 0.72
N THR A 33 -11.75 -11.30 1.72
CA THR A 33 -12.95 -12.13 1.55
C THR A 33 -14.06 -11.53 2.41
N LEU A 34 -15.09 -11.02 1.75
CA LEU A 34 -16.24 -10.39 2.35
C LEU A 34 -17.44 -11.36 2.33
N TYR A 35 -18.05 -11.56 3.48
CA TYR A 35 -19.33 -12.24 3.66
C TYR A 35 -20.38 -11.19 4.00
N ALA A 36 -21.44 -11.11 3.19
CA ALA A 36 -22.55 -10.19 3.43
C ALA A 36 -23.87 -10.76 2.85
N PRO A 37 -25.03 -10.31 3.34
CA PRO A 37 -26.32 -10.63 2.72
C PRO A 37 -26.37 -10.20 1.25
N GLN A 38 -27.02 -10.99 0.40
CA GLN A 38 -27.08 -10.74 -1.06
C GLN A 38 -27.62 -9.36 -1.45
N GLU A 39 -28.50 -8.78 -0.65
CA GLU A 39 -29.07 -7.44 -0.83
C GLU A 39 -28.00 -6.34 -1.00
N TYR A 40 -26.81 -6.53 -0.43
CA TYR A 40 -25.73 -5.54 -0.45
C TYR A 40 -24.67 -5.80 -1.53
N LEU A 41 -24.82 -6.84 -2.35
CA LEU A 41 -23.82 -7.21 -3.37
C LEU A 41 -23.56 -6.07 -4.35
N SER A 42 -24.61 -5.44 -4.89
CA SER A 42 -24.48 -4.33 -5.84
C SER A 42 -23.73 -3.14 -5.23
N ARG A 43 -23.89 -2.93 -3.92
CA ARG A 43 -23.19 -1.86 -3.19
C ARG A 43 -21.71 -2.21 -2.99
N ALA A 44 -21.39 -3.46 -2.66
CA ALA A 44 -20.01 -3.92 -2.56
C ALA A 44 -19.25 -3.77 -3.89
N TYR A 45 -19.90 -4.06 -5.03
CA TYR A 45 -19.33 -3.80 -6.35
C TYR A 45 -19.08 -2.31 -6.62
N HIS A 46 -20.01 -1.44 -6.20
CA HIS A 46 -19.84 0.00 -6.36
C HIS A 46 -18.73 0.57 -5.47
N ASP A 47 -18.52 -0.01 -4.29
CA ASP A 47 -17.45 0.39 -3.36
C ASP A 47 -16.06 0.00 -3.86
N ALA A 48 -15.92 -1.06 -4.65
CA ALA A 48 -14.62 -1.53 -5.13
C ALA A 48 -13.76 -0.41 -5.76
N PRO A 49 -14.21 0.33 -6.79
CA PRO A 49 -13.44 1.45 -7.34
C PRO A 49 -13.24 2.60 -6.34
N LYS A 50 -14.22 2.89 -5.47
CA LYS A 50 -14.12 3.94 -4.43
C LYS A 50 -12.94 3.70 -3.49
N TYR A 51 -12.64 2.45 -3.16
CA TYR A 51 -11.54 2.06 -2.29
C TYR A 51 -10.29 1.59 -3.03
N CYS A 52 -10.20 1.84 -4.34
CA CYS A 52 -9.12 1.36 -5.20
C CYS A 52 -8.94 -0.17 -5.12
N ALA A 53 -10.03 -0.88 -4.83
CA ALA A 53 -10.07 -2.33 -4.74
C ALA A 53 -10.37 -2.94 -6.11
N THR A 54 -9.79 -4.11 -6.36
CA THR A 54 -10.03 -4.89 -7.58
C THR A 54 -10.84 -6.12 -7.20
N SER A 55 -12.02 -6.28 -7.81
CA SER A 55 -12.87 -7.45 -7.61
C SER A 55 -12.35 -8.64 -8.39
N GLU A 56 -12.12 -9.77 -7.73
CA GLU A 56 -11.74 -11.02 -8.38
C GLU A 56 -12.99 -11.87 -8.69
N THR A 57 -13.77 -12.22 -7.66
CA THR A 57 -14.96 -13.07 -7.83
C THR A 57 -16.07 -12.70 -6.86
N ALA A 58 -17.31 -13.00 -7.23
CA ALA A 58 -18.46 -13.01 -6.32
C ALA A 58 -19.20 -14.34 -6.45
N GLN A 59 -19.42 -15.01 -5.33
CA GLN A 59 -20.19 -16.25 -5.27
C GLN A 59 -21.39 -16.05 -4.36
N VAL A 60 -22.58 -16.23 -4.92
CA VAL A 60 -23.83 -16.25 -4.15
C VAL A 60 -24.03 -17.67 -3.62
N LYS A 61 -24.06 -17.82 -2.30
CA LYS A 61 -24.35 -19.08 -1.59
C LYS A 61 -25.64 -18.92 -0.79
N LYS A 62 -26.76 -19.37 -1.37
CA LYS A 62 -28.11 -19.21 -0.79
C LYS A 62 -28.42 -17.73 -0.55
N ASP A 63 -28.41 -17.28 0.71
CA ASP A 63 -28.75 -15.91 1.13
C ASP A 63 -27.51 -15.03 1.40
N GLU A 64 -26.31 -15.62 1.38
CA GLU A 64 -25.05 -14.91 1.60
C GLU A 64 -24.23 -14.81 0.32
N VAL A 65 -23.48 -13.73 0.20
CA VAL A 65 -22.52 -13.53 -0.88
C VAL A 65 -21.12 -13.49 -0.31
N VAL A 66 -20.25 -14.28 -0.95
CA VAL A 66 -18.82 -14.25 -0.75
C VAL A 66 -18.21 -13.41 -1.87
N PHE A 67 -17.69 -12.24 -1.51
CA PHE A 67 -17.06 -11.31 -2.44
C PHE A 67 -15.56 -11.27 -2.17
N THR A 68 -14.75 -11.60 -3.17
CA THR A 68 -13.29 -11.65 -3.05
C THR A 68 -12.64 -10.61 -3.95
N GLY A 69 -11.51 -10.11 -3.49
CA GLY A 69 -10.72 -9.17 -4.26
C GLY A 69 -9.46 -8.75 -3.54
N GLU A 70 -8.87 -7.68 -4.06
CA GLU A 70 -7.66 -7.06 -3.54
C GLU A 70 -7.94 -5.61 -3.18
N ILE A 71 -7.30 -5.11 -2.13
CA ILE A 71 -7.47 -3.75 -1.65
C ILE A 71 -6.15 -3.20 -1.10
N PRO A 72 -5.80 -1.93 -1.35
CA PRO A 72 -4.68 -1.28 -0.69
C PRO A 72 -4.87 -1.27 0.83
N ALA A 73 -3.83 -1.58 1.59
CA ALA A 73 -3.91 -1.63 3.05
C ALA A 73 -4.29 -0.28 3.68
N ARG A 74 -4.07 0.85 2.99
CA ARG A 74 -4.52 2.18 3.44
C ARG A 74 -6.05 2.34 3.41
N CYS A 75 -6.76 1.60 2.56
CA CYS A 75 -8.20 1.75 2.33
C CYS A 75 -9.05 0.81 3.19
N ILE A 76 -8.50 -0.33 3.63
CA ILE A 76 -9.27 -1.39 4.27
C ILE A 76 -10.00 -0.95 5.54
N GLN A 77 -9.39 -0.08 6.36
CA GLN A 77 -10.00 0.34 7.62
C GLN A 77 -11.28 1.17 7.38
N ALA A 78 -11.23 2.08 6.40
CA ALA A 78 -12.38 2.85 5.97
C ALA A 78 -13.45 1.94 5.37
N TYR A 79 -13.05 0.97 4.54
CA TYR A 79 -13.98 0.02 3.93
C TYR A 79 -14.69 -0.84 4.98
N ARG A 80 -13.99 -1.36 6.00
CA ARG A 80 -14.58 -2.13 7.10
C ARG A 80 -15.60 -1.31 7.89
N THR A 81 -15.36 -0.01 8.04
CA THR A 81 -16.27 0.90 8.76
C THR A 81 -17.56 1.10 7.96
N ASP A 82 -17.46 1.41 6.67
CA ASP A 82 -18.61 1.58 5.79
C ASP A 82 -19.41 0.27 5.68
N LEU A 83 -18.73 -0.87 5.52
CA LEU A 83 -19.32 -2.21 5.50
C LEU A 83 -20.18 -2.47 6.72
N ALA A 84 -19.61 -2.28 7.92
CA ALA A 84 -20.34 -2.48 9.17
C ALA A 84 -21.56 -1.56 9.27
N PHE A 85 -21.45 -0.32 8.80
CA PHE A 85 -22.53 0.66 8.83
C PHE A 85 -23.70 0.26 7.92
N TYR A 86 -23.47 0.01 6.63
CA TYR A 86 -24.59 -0.25 5.71
C TYR A 86 -25.17 -1.66 5.79
N THR A 87 -24.40 -2.64 6.29
CA THR A 87 -24.89 -4.00 6.51
C THR A 87 -25.55 -4.18 7.87
N ASN A 88 -25.66 -3.12 8.68
CA ASN A 88 -26.14 -3.17 10.06
C ASN A 88 -25.37 -4.20 10.91
N GLY A 89 -24.06 -4.28 10.73
CA GLY A 89 -23.20 -5.24 11.42
C GLY A 89 -23.33 -6.71 10.97
N ARG A 90 -24.08 -7.00 9.89
CA ARG A 90 -24.30 -8.36 9.38
C ARG A 90 -23.19 -8.86 8.44
N SER A 91 -22.09 -8.13 8.28
CA SER A 91 -20.98 -8.52 7.41
C SER A 91 -19.74 -8.94 8.16
N VAL A 92 -18.97 -9.83 7.54
CA VAL A 92 -17.66 -10.28 8.02
C VAL A 92 -16.64 -10.06 6.91
N CYS A 93 -15.55 -9.36 7.20
CA CYS A 93 -14.46 -9.13 6.25
C CYS A 93 -13.18 -9.74 6.79
N LEU A 94 -12.66 -10.73 6.08
CA LEU A 94 -11.36 -11.37 6.33
C LEU A 94 -10.33 -10.78 5.39
N THR A 95 -9.11 -10.58 5.87
CA THR A 95 -8.02 -10.02 5.07
C THR A 95 -6.70 -10.71 5.34
N GLU A 96 -5.96 -10.97 4.28
CA GLU A 96 -4.61 -11.56 4.34
C GLU A 96 -3.62 -10.72 3.55
N LEU A 97 -2.34 -10.81 3.91
CA LEU A 97 -1.28 -10.12 3.17
C LEU A 97 -1.11 -10.78 1.79
N LYS A 98 -1.23 -10.01 0.71
CA LYS A 98 -1.01 -10.50 -0.66
C LYS A 98 0.38 -10.14 -1.18
N GLY A 99 0.79 -8.88 -1.03
CA GLY A 99 2.08 -8.40 -1.54
C GLY A 99 2.14 -6.89 -1.67
N TYR A 100 3.03 -6.41 -2.55
CA TYR A 100 3.20 -4.99 -2.84
C TYR A 100 2.88 -4.72 -4.31
N GLN A 101 2.21 -3.61 -4.59
CA GLN A 101 1.92 -3.15 -5.95
C GLN A 101 2.25 -1.68 -6.09
N ALA A 102 2.30 -1.20 -7.33
CA ALA A 102 2.46 0.22 -7.63
C ALA A 102 1.41 1.04 -6.86
N ALA A 103 1.87 2.03 -6.10
CA ALA A 103 0.95 2.88 -5.35
C ALA A 103 0.00 3.60 -6.31
N VAL A 104 -1.30 3.53 -6.03
CA VAL A 104 -2.35 4.14 -6.83
C VAL A 104 -2.82 5.43 -6.17
N GLY A 105 -2.84 6.52 -6.94
CA GLY A 105 -3.24 7.85 -6.48
C GLY A 105 -2.05 8.75 -6.14
N GLN A 106 -2.30 9.83 -5.40
CA GLN A 106 -1.25 10.76 -5.00
C GLN A 106 -0.46 10.21 -3.80
N PRO A 107 0.86 9.98 -3.95
CA PRO A 107 1.68 9.49 -2.85
C PRO A 107 1.87 10.58 -1.80
N VAL A 108 1.94 10.18 -0.53
CA VAL A 108 2.37 11.07 0.55
C VAL A 108 3.90 11.18 0.47
N ILE A 109 4.40 12.32 0.02
CA ILE A 109 5.83 12.60 -0.02
C ILE A 109 6.26 13.13 1.34
N GLN A 110 7.11 12.37 2.04
CA GLN A 110 7.75 12.84 3.27
C GLN A 110 9.16 13.33 2.95
N PRO A 111 9.59 14.48 3.51
CA PRO A 111 10.98 14.89 3.39
C PRO A 111 11.89 13.87 4.05
N ARG A 112 13.06 13.66 3.46
CA ARG A 112 14.10 12.82 4.08
C ARG A 112 14.41 13.34 5.49
N ARG A 113 14.45 12.44 6.46
CA ARG A 113 14.89 12.77 7.82
C ARG A 113 16.40 13.13 7.81
N PRO A 114 16.81 14.24 8.43
CA PRO A 114 18.22 14.62 8.48
C PRO A 114 19.04 13.57 9.23
N ASN A 115 20.24 13.28 8.72
CA ASN A 115 21.19 12.34 9.33
C ASN A 115 22.58 12.97 9.32
N SER A 116 22.95 13.60 10.43
CA SER A 116 24.19 14.37 10.58
C SER A 116 25.47 13.58 10.24
N ARG A 117 25.47 12.25 10.41
CA ARG A 117 26.60 11.39 10.07
C ARG A 117 26.74 11.19 8.57
N LEU A 118 25.63 10.95 7.86
CA LEU A 118 25.64 10.74 6.41
C LEU A 118 25.71 12.06 5.64
N ASP A 119 25.07 13.11 6.15
CA ASP A 119 24.97 14.40 5.48
C ASP A 119 26.35 15.10 5.44
N LYS A 120 27.15 14.99 6.51
CA LYS A 120 28.56 15.46 6.52
C LYS A 120 29.40 14.79 5.44
N VAL A 121 29.30 13.47 5.33
CA VAL A 121 30.04 12.69 4.33
C VAL A 121 29.58 13.09 2.93
N ARG A 122 28.28 13.25 2.70
CA ARG A 122 27.72 13.69 1.42
C ARG A 122 28.30 15.02 0.93
N HIS A 123 28.43 16.02 1.79
CA HIS A 123 29.03 17.31 1.41
C HIS A 123 30.49 17.18 0.95
N MET A 124 31.22 16.17 1.41
CA MET A 124 32.60 15.93 0.95
C MET A 124 32.66 15.37 -0.47
N PHE A 125 31.58 14.75 -0.98
CA PHE A 125 31.51 14.14 -2.30
C PHE A 125 30.70 14.95 -3.32
N GLN A 126 29.89 15.92 -2.87
CA GLN A 126 29.30 16.94 -3.73
C GLN A 126 30.35 18.03 -4.02
N LYS A 127 31.31 17.75 -4.90
CA LYS A 127 32.06 18.83 -5.54
C LYS A 127 31.09 19.57 -6.45
N VAL A 128 30.91 20.86 -6.18
CA VAL A 128 30.16 21.81 -7.01
C VAL A 128 30.62 21.63 -8.46
N MET A 129 29.67 21.28 -9.34
CA MET A 129 29.82 21.47 -10.79
C MET A 129 29.52 22.93 -11.11
#